data_AF-A0A162IAX9-F1
#
_entry.id   AF-A0A162IAX9-F1
#
_cell.length_a   1.000
_cell.length_b   1.000
_cell.length_c   1.000
_cell.angle_alpha   90.00
_cell.angle_beta   90.00
_cell.angle_gamma   90.00
#
_symmetry.space_group_name_H-M   'P 1'
#
loop_
_entity.id
_entity.type
_entity.pdbx_description
1 polymer ?
#
loop_
_entity_poly.entity_id
_entity_poly.type
_entity_poly.pdbx_seq_one_letter_code
_entity_poly.pdbx_strand_id
1 'polypeptide(L)'
;MAPKKEKEKAEKGDDGVKLILDYLHPHVKGNRNISANLHNRVTKAFAVKALKDLHDRQEIEGRVSGKQIVYHALQQPEEEASPEEIETLKKEIELLRDDIAKSKLQEREAKASLTALAAHISTAKLRASVDELIAEHAVILARLGPMRQSSAEVEVVTPDRQEAVDREWETWRKHANKRKKICREMWYKCTEVLPEGINNRDEMWESLGLEGEL
;
A
#
# COMPACT_ATOMS: atom_id res chain seq x y z
N MET A 1 -3.32 -33.24 -0.53
CA MET A 1 -4.27 -33.98 -1.39
C MET A 1 -5.20 -32.98 -2.04
N ALA A 2 -5.20 -32.84 -3.37
CA ALA A 2 -6.17 -32.01 -4.07
C ALA A 2 -7.56 -32.67 -3.99
N PRO A 3 -8.65 -31.93 -3.72
CA PRO A 3 -9.97 -32.50 -3.58
C PRO A 3 -10.47 -33.05 -4.93
N LYS A 4 -10.95 -34.29 -4.93
CA LYS A 4 -11.60 -34.91 -6.09
C LYS A 4 -12.89 -34.14 -6.38
N LYS A 5 -12.97 -33.48 -7.55
CA LYS A 5 -14.23 -32.94 -8.08
C LYS A 5 -15.27 -34.07 -8.09
N GLU A 6 -16.36 -33.88 -7.35
CA GLU A 6 -17.54 -34.72 -7.43
C GLU A 6 -18.03 -34.70 -8.88
N LYS A 7 -18.09 -35.89 -9.51
CA LYS A 7 -18.67 -36.04 -10.84
C LYS A 7 -20.18 -36.09 -10.66
N GLU A 8 -20.87 -35.03 -11.07
CA GLU A 8 -22.32 -35.04 -11.23
C GLU A 8 -22.73 -36.27 -12.05
N LYS A 9 -23.83 -36.93 -11.64
CA LYS A 9 -24.33 -38.13 -12.33
C LYS A 9 -24.67 -37.76 -13.77
N ALA A 10 -24.12 -38.49 -14.73
CA ALA A 10 -24.41 -38.27 -16.13
C ALA A 10 -25.90 -38.55 -16.41
N GLU A 11 -26.59 -37.55 -16.95
CA GLU A 11 -27.99 -37.63 -17.33
C GLU A 11 -28.13 -38.53 -18.56
N LYS A 12 -29.19 -39.35 -18.55
CA LYS A 12 -29.47 -40.37 -19.57
C LYS A 12 -30.95 -40.30 -19.94
N GLY A 13 -31.28 -40.73 -21.16
CA GLY A 13 -32.66 -40.74 -21.64
C GLY A 13 -33.12 -39.34 -22.09
N ASP A 14 -34.40 -39.05 -21.90
CA ASP A 14 -35.05 -37.83 -22.42
C ASP A 14 -34.42 -36.54 -21.87
N ASP A 15 -34.03 -36.54 -20.59
CA ASP A 15 -33.36 -35.38 -19.95
C ASP A 15 -32.00 -35.06 -20.58
N GLY A 16 -31.24 -36.10 -20.95
CA GLY A 16 -29.97 -35.95 -21.65
C GLY A 16 -30.13 -35.44 -23.09
N VAL A 17 -31.26 -35.73 -23.74
CA VAL A 17 -31.59 -35.24 -25.09
C VAL A 17 -31.99 -33.77 -25.04
N LYS A 18 -32.83 -33.38 -24.07
CA LYS A 18 -33.21 -31.98 -23.82
C LYS A 18 -31.99 -31.10 -23.56
N LEU A 19 -31.06 -31.55 -22.71
CA LEU A 19 -29.80 -30.83 -22.48
C LEU A 19 -28.97 -30.60 -23.75
N ILE A 20 -28.99 -31.54 -24.69
CA ILE A 20 -28.29 -31.41 -25.97
C ILE A 20 -28.99 -30.39 -26.86
N LEU A 21 -30.32 -30.40 -26.92
CA LEU A 21 -31.11 -29.45 -27.70
C LEU A 21 -31.02 -28.03 -27.14
N ASP A 22 -31.17 -27.86 -25.83
CA ASP A 22 -31.00 -26.57 -25.13
C ASP A 22 -29.60 -26.00 -25.34
N TYR A 23 -28.60 -26.87 -25.49
CA TYR A 23 -27.25 -26.45 -25.83
C TYR A 23 -27.12 -26.10 -27.32
N LEU A 24 -27.79 -26.78 -28.24
CA LEU A 24 -27.68 -26.51 -29.68
C LEU A 24 -28.48 -25.30 -30.14
N HIS A 25 -29.65 -25.03 -29.55
CA HIS A 25 -30.54 -23.93 -29.94
C HIS A 25 -29.87 -22.53 -29.92
N PRO A 26 -29.15 -22.14 -28.85
CA PRO A 26 -28.48 -20.84 -28.79
C PRO A 26 -27.21 -20.77 -29.67
N HIS A 27 -26.70 -21.92 -30.13
CA HIS A 27 -25.40 -22.01 -30.79
C HIS A 27 -25.56 -22.19 -32.30
N VAL A 28 -25.44 -21.07 -33.02
CA VAL A 28 -25.42 -21.04 -34.49
C VAL A 28 -24.24 -21.83 -35.07
N LYS A 29 -23.14 -21.95 -34.31
CA LYS A 29 -21.96 -22.71 -34.73
C LYS A 29 -22.13 -24.17 -34.34
N GLY A 30 -22.08 -25.04 -35.35
CA GLY A 30 -22.14 -26.47 -35.12
C GLY A 30 -20.99 -26.99 -34.24
N ASN A 31 -21.31 -27.93 -33.36
CA ASN A 31 -20.42 -28.37 -32.28
C ASN A 31 -19.83 -29.76 -32.53
N ARG A 32 -18.51 -29.89 -32.37
CA ARG A 32 -17.79 -31.16 -32.58
C ARG A 32 -17.75 -32.08 -31.36
N ASN A 33 -17.81 -31.50 -30.15
CA ASN A 33 -17.69 -32.25 -28.89
C ASN A 33 -18.70 -31.73 -27.85
N ILE A 34 -19.99 -31.97 -28.07
CA ILE A 34 -21.07 -31.49 -27.20
C ILE A 34 -20.92 -32.01 -25.76
N SER A 35 -20.53 -33.28 -25.58
CA SER A 35 -20.28 -33.85 -24.23
C SER A 35 -19.23 -33.09 -23.42
N ALA A 36 -18.18 -32.57 -24.06
CA ALA A 36 -17.14 -31.80 -23.37
C ALA A 36 -17.62 -30.40 -23.00
N ASN A 37 -18.40 -29.77 -23.89
CA ASN A 37 -18.98 -28.45 -23.66
C ASN A 37 -20.08 -28.47 -22.58
N LEU A 38 -20.80 -29.59 -22.46
CA LEU A 38 -21.74 -29.87 -21.36
C LEU A 38 -21.04 -30.38 -20.09
N HIS A 39 -19.73 -30.17 -19.94
CA HIS A 39 -18.94 -30.59 -18.77
C HIS A 39 -19.07 -32.08 -18.40
N ASN A 40 -19.32 -32.96 -19.38
CA ASN A 40 -19.58 -34.39 -19.21
C ASN A 40 -20.87 -34.72 -18.43
N ARG A 41 -21.81 -33.78 -18.30
CA ARG A 41 -23.19 -34.07 -17.84
C ARG A 41 -23.89 -35.10 -18.72
N VAL A 42 -23.44 -35.22 -19.97
CA VAL A 42 -23.81 -36.27 -20.90
C VAL A 42 -22.57 -37.04 -21.35
N THR A 43 -22.61 -38.37 -21.33
CA THR A 43 -21.46 -39.18 -21.78
C THR A 43 -21.23 -39.05 -23.29
N LYS A 44 -19.97 -39.15 -23.73
CA LYS A 44 -19.61 -39.05 -25.17
C LYS A 44 -20.35 -40.05 -26.04
N ALA A 45 -20.49 -41.30 -25.58
CA ALA A 45 -21.19 -42.35 -26.31
C ALA A 45 -22.70 -42.05 -26.43
N PHE A 46 -23.32 -41.57 -25.34
CA PHE A 46 -24.73 -41.17 -25.36
C PHE A 46 -24.96 -39.95 -26.25
N ALA A 47 -24.09 -38.93 -26.18
CA ALA A 47 -24.22 -37.72 -27.01
C ALA A 47 -24.13 -38.05 -28.51
N VAL A 48 -23.22 -38.93 -28.93
CA VAL A 48 -23.12 -39.35 -30.35
C VAL A 48 -24.38 -40.09 -30.80
N LYS A 49 -24.94 -40.94 -29.95
CA LYS A 49 -26.19 -41.66 -30.25
C LYS A 49 -27.38 -40.71 -30.31
N ALA A 50 -27.55 -39.87 -29.30
CA ALA A 50 -28.64 -38.90 -29.23
C ALA A 50 -28.63 -37.92 -30.41
N LEU A 51 -27.46 -37.43 -30.83
CA LEU A 51 -27.36 -36.55 -32.00
C LEU A 51 -27.72 -37.26 -33.31
N LYS A 52 -27.33 -38.53 -33.45
CA LYS A 52 -27.73 -39.32 -34.61
C LYS A 52 -29.24 -39.55 -34.62
N ASP A 53 -29.81 -39.93 -33.48
CA ASP A 53 -31.25 -40.15 -33.33
C ASP A 53 -32.06 -38.86 -33.58
N LEU A 54 -31.58 -37.70 -33.11
CA LEU A 54 -32.18 -36.38 -33.36
C LEU A 54 -32.08 -35.95 -34.83
N HIS A 55 -30.96 -36.26 -35.48
CA HIS A 55 -30.76 -36.01 -36.91
C HIS A 55 -31.69 -36.89 -37.76
N ASP A 56 -31.82 -38.17 -37.40
CA ASP A 56 -32.72 -39.11 -38.08
C ASP A 56 -34.20 -38.72 -37.91
N ARG A 57 -34.54 -38.02 -36.81
CA ARG A 57 -35.85 -37.39 -36.56
C ARG A 57 -36.05 -36.02 -37.23
N GLN A 58 -35.04 -35.51 -37.93
CA GLN A 58 -35.06 -34.19 -38.57
C GLN A 58 -35.28 -33.02 -37.59
N GLU A 59 -34.90 -33.18 -36.32
CA GLU A 59 -34.95 -32.09 -35.33
C GLU A 59 -33.68 -31.23 -35.37
N ILE A 60 -32.58 -31.78 -35.89
CA ILE A 60 -31.29 -31.10 -36.07
C ILE A 60 -30.68 -31.46 -37.42
N GLU A 61 -29.84 -30.58 -37.98
CA GLU A 61 -29.10 -30.85 -39.22
C GLU A 61 -27.65 -31.21 -38.91
N GLY A 62 -27.14 -32.22 -39.64
CA GLY A 62 -25.78 -32.72 -39.51
C GLY A 62 -25.02 -32.53 -40.81
N ARG A 63 -23.99 -31.67 -40.80
CA ARG A 63 -23.11 -31.46 -41.97
C ARG A 63 -21.78 -32.18 -41.81
N VAL A 64 -21.37 -32.88 -42.86
CA VAL A 64 -20.06 -33.52 -42.92
C VAL A 64 -18.99 -32.45 -43.08
N SER A 65 -18.06 -32.37 -42.12
CA SER A 65 -16.90 -31.50 -42.16
C SER A 65 -15.63 -32.36 -42.08
N GLY A 66 -15.09 -32.72 -43.24
CA GLY A 66 -13.96 -33.63 -43.35
C GLY A 66 -14.31 -35.04 -42.88
N LYS A 67 -13.65 -35.52 -41.80
CA LYS A 67 -13.86 -36.88 -41.24
C LYS A 67 -14.92 -36.94 -40.13
N GLN A 68 -15.54 -35.81 -39.78
CA GLN A 68 -16.49 -35.70 -38.67
C GLN A 68 -17.81 -35.08 -39.15
N ILE A 69 -18.91 -35.44 -38.49
CA ILE A 69 -20.22 -34.80 -38.68
C ILE A 69 -20.36 -33.72 -37.60
N VAL A 70 -20.76 -32.54 -38.02
CA VAL A 70 -21.03 -31.39 -37.16
C VAL A 70 -22.54 -31.17 -37.14
N TYR A 71 -23.14 -31.26 -35.96
CA TYR A 71 -24.57 -31.05 -35.77
C TYR A 71 -24.86 -29.61 -35.35
N HIS A 72 -25.96 -29.06 -35.86
CA HIS A 72 -26.49 -27.76 -35.50
C HIS A 72 -28.02 -27.81 -35.43
N ALA A 73 -28.61 -26.90 -34.67
CA ALA A 73 -30.06 -26.72 -34.67
C ALA A 73 -30.55 -26.23 -36.05
N LEU A 74 -31.79 -26.56 -36.39
CA LEU A 74 -32.44 -26.05 -37.58
C LEU A 74 -32.74 -24.56 -37.40
N GLN A 75 -32.36 -23.74 -38.37
CA GLN A 75 -32.70 -22.32 -38.41
C GLN A 75 -34.00 -22.18 -39.17
N GLN A 76 -35.04 -21.66 -38.51
CA GLN A 76 -36.33 -21.44 -39.15
C GLN A 76 -36.25 -20.16 -40.01
N PRO A 77 -36.57 -20.22 -41.32
CA PRO A 77 -36.55 -19.05 -42.20
C PRO A 77 -37.68 -18.05 -41.87
N GLU A 78 -38.68 -18.46 -41.09
CA GLU A 78 -39.77 -17.60 -40.61
C GLU A 78 -39.29 -16.60 -39.53
N GLU A 79 -38.09 -16.79 -38.97
CA GLU A 79 -37.44 -15.87 -38.03
C GLU A 79 -36.48 -14.88 -38.72
N GLU A 80 -36.47 -14.84 -40.05
CA GLU A 80 -35.61 -13.93 -40.80
C GLU A 80 -36.12 -12.49 -40.66
N ALA A 81 -35.47 -11.72 -39.77
CA ALA A 81 -35.80 -10.33 -39.51
C ALA A 81 -35.76 -9.49 -40.78
N SER A 82 -36.71 -8.56 -40.94
CA SER A 82 -36.74 -7.70 -42.11
C SER A 82 -35.50 -6.78 -42.15
N PRO A 83 -35.09 -6.30 -43.34
CA PRO A 83 -33.97 -5.35 -43.45
C PRO A 83 -34.16 -4.10 -42.60
N GLU A 84 -35.41 -3.65 -42.44
CA GLU A 84 -35.76 -2.49 -41.61
C GLU A 84 -35.57 -2.80 -40.13
N GLU A 85 -36.00 -3.98 -39.66
CA GLU A 85 -35.81 -4.43 -38.29
C GLU A 85 -34.32 -4.55 -37.95
N ILE A 86 -33.52 -5.10 -38.87
CA ILE A 86 -32.06 -5.18 -38.70
C ILE A 86 -31.44 -3.79 -38.55
N GLU A 87 -31.85 -2.81 -39.36
CA GLU A 87 -31.36 -1.44 -39.24
C GLU A 87 -31.82 -0.76 -37.95
N THR A 88 -33.04 -1.02 -37.47
CA THR A 88 -33.49 -0.53 -36.16
C THR A 88 -32.66 -1.11 -35.01
N LEU A 89 -32.40 -2.42 -35.03
CA LEU A 89 -31.58 -3.10 -34.03
C LEU A 89 -30.14 -2.61 -34.06
N LYS A 90 -29.57 -2.32 -35.23
CA LYS A 90 -28.22 -1.72 -35.33
C LYS A 90 -28.16 -0.36 -34.65
N LYS A 91 -29.14 0.51 -34.91
CA LYS A 91 -29.21 1.83 -34.25
C LYS A 91 -29.36 1.69 -32.75
N GLU A 92 -30.18 0.78 -32.28
CA GLU A 92 -30.34 0.50 -30.85
C GLU A 92 -29.03 -0.01 -30.22
N ILE A 93 -28.32 -0.91 -30.90
CA ILE A 93 -27.00 -1.39 -30.46
C ILE A 93 -25.99 -0.24 -30.37
N GLU A 94 -25.98 0.68 -31.32
CA GLU A 94 -25.10 1.86 -31.27
C GLU A 94 -25.45 2.77 -30.10
N LEU A 95 -26.74 3.09 -29.90
CA LEU A 95 -27.20 3.89 -28.77
C LEU A 95 -26.82 3.25 -27.42
N LEU A 96 -27.07 1.95 -27.26
CA LEU A 96 -26.72 1.23 -26.04
C LEU A 96 -25.20 1.18 -25.81
N ARG A 97 -24.39 1.12 -26.86
CA ARG A 97 -22.92 1.18 -26.74
C ARG A 97 -22.45 2.55 -26.25
N ASP A 98 -23.05 3.61 -26.76
CA ASP A 98 -22.76 4.98 -26.33
C ASP A 98 -23.17 5.21 -24.88
N ASP A 99 -24.34 4.72 -24.47
CA ASP A 99 -24.81 4.79 -23.09
C ASP A 99 -23.93 3.99 -22.12
N ILE A 100 -23.43 2.82 -22.55
CA ILE A 100 -22.46 2.03 -21.77
C ILE A 100 -21.16 2.83 -21.62
N ALA A 101 -20.66 3.45 -22.70
CA ALA A 101 -19.44 4.24 -22.65
C ALA A 101 -19.59 5.44 -21.70
N LYS A 102 -20.71 6.16 -21.78
CA LYS A 102 -21.04 7.27 -20.89
C LYS A 102 -21.16 6.85 -19.44
N SER A 103 -21.87 5.76 -19.16
CA SER A 103 -22.06 5.25 -17.79
C SER A 103 -20.73 4.80 -17.18
N LYS A 104 -19.85 4.17 -17.96
CA LYS A 104 -18.50 3.79 -17.51
C LYS A 104 -17.63 5.01 -17.19
N LEU A 105 -17.76 6.09 -17.95
CA LEU A 105 -17.05 7.34 -17.66
C LEU A 105 -17.52 7.94 -16.33
N GLN A 106 -18.84 8.04 -16.14
CA GLN A 106 -19.43 8.54 -14.90
C GLN A 106 -19.04 7.68 -13.68
N GLU A 107 -19.04 6.35 -13.84
CA GLU A 107 -18.58 5.43 -12.79
C GLU A 107 -17.11 5.71 -12.40
N ARG A 108 -16.25 5.93 -13.39
CA ARG A 108 -14.83 6.23 -13.16
C ARG A 108 -14.65 7.56 -12.44
N GLU A 109 -15.37 8.60 -12.84
CA GLU A 109 -15.34 9.92 -12.19
C GLU A 109 -15.86 9.85 -10.75
N ALA A 110 -16.98 9.16 -10.52
CA ALA A 110 -17.54 8.95 -9.19
C ALA A 110 -16.62 8.14 -8.28
N LYS A 111 -15.93 7.11 -8.81
CA LYS A 111 -14.92 6.36 -8.06
C LYS A 111 -13.72 7.23 -7.71
N ALA A 112 -13.27 8.08 -8.63
CA ALA A 112 -12.16 9.00 -8.37
C ALA A 112 -12.52 10.02 -7.27
N SER A 113 -13.72 10.61 -7.33
CA SER A 113 -14.19 11.55 -6.30
C SER A 113 -14.38 10.88 -4.94
N LEU A 114 -14.93 9.66 -4.91
CA LEU A 114 -15.06 8.88 -3.68
C LEU A 114 -13.69 8.55 -3.08
N THR A 115 -12.71 8.16 -3.90
CA THR A 115 -11.35 7.84 -3.43
C THR A 115 -10.66 9.08 -2.87
N ALA A 116 -10.81 10.23 -3.55
CA ALA A 116 -10.28 11.50 -3.05
C ALA A 116 -10.94 11.91 -1.73
N LEU A 117 -12.26 11.76 -1.60
CA LEU A 117 -12.98 12.07 -0.37
C LEU A 117 -12.62 11.12 0.78
N ALA A 118 -12.48 9.82 0.49
CA ALA A 118 -12.12 8.81 1.47
C ALA A 118 -10.64 8.88 1.91
N ALA A 119 -9.77 9.49 1.11
CA ALA A 119 -8.39 9.78 1.52
C ALA A 119 -8.33 10.81 2.66
N HIS A 120 -9.38 11.62 2.83
CA HIS A 120 -9.49 12.52 3.98
C HIS A 120 -10.06 11.79 5.20
N ILE A 121 -9.44 12.02 6.36
CA ILE A 121 -9.97 11.59 7.65
C ILE A 121 -11.39 12.18 7.82
N SER A 122 -12.32 11.39 8.34
CA SER A 122 -13.67 11.87 8.59
C SER A 122 -13.65 13.10 9.51
N THR A 123 -14.54 14.05 9.26
CA THR A 123 -14.62 15.30 10.05
C THR A 123 -14.76 15.05 11.56
N ALA A 124 -15.44 13.97 11.94
CA ALA A 124 -15.54 13.53 13.34
C ALA A 124 -14.19 13.09 13.93
N LYS A 125 -13.41 12.29 13.20
CA LYS A 125 -12.06 11.88 13.63
C LYS A 125 -11.09 13.06 13.64
N LEU A 126 -11.22 14.00 12.69
CA LEU A 126 -10.42 15.22 12.66
C LEU A 126 -10.68 16.08 13.91
N ARG A 127 -11.94 16.27 14.31
CA ARG A 127 -12.28 16.98 15.56
C ARG A 127 -11.68 16.30 16.79
N ALA A 128 -11.82 14.98 16.90
CA ALA A 128 -11.22 14.24 18.01
C ALA A 128 -9.69 14.42 18.09
N SER A 129 -9.00 14.36 16.94
CA SER A 129 -7.55 14.60 16.87
C SER A 129 -7.17 16.04 17.25
N VAL A 130 -7.98 17.03 16.85
CA VAL A 130 -7.76 18.43 17.25
C VAL A 130 -7.94 18.58 18.77
N ASP A 131 -8.98 17.99 19.36
CA ASP A 131 -9.23 18.06 20.80
C ASP A 131 -8.09 17.40 21.59
N GLU A 132 -7.57 16.27 21.10
CA GLU A 132 -6.40 15.58 21.66
C GLU A 132 -5.13 16.47 21.59
N LEU A 133 -4.84 17.06 20.42
CA LEU A 133 -3.72 17.99 20.25
C LEU A 133 -3.81 19.21 21.17
N ILE A 134 -5.02 19.76 21.37
CA ILE A 134 -5.25 20.88 22.29
C ILE A 134 -4.96 20.45 23.73
N ALA A 135 -5.41 19.27 24.14
CA ALA A 135 -5.15 18.73 25.47
C ALA A 135 -3.64 18.48 25.69
N GLU A 136 -2.95 17.86 24.73
CA GLU A 136 -1.51 17.65 24.79
C GLU A 136 -0.74 18.97 24.88
N HIS A 137 -1.12 19.96 24.06
CA HIS A 137 -0.50 21.27 24.09
C HIS A 137 -0.68 21.95 25.45
N ALA A 138 -1.87 21.87 26.06
CA ALA A 138 -2.13 22.38 27.40
C ALA A 138 -1.26 21.69 28.46
N VAL A 139 -1.09 20.36 28.37
CA VAL A 139 -0.23 19.59 29.29
C VAL A 139 1.25 20.01 29.13
N ILE A 140 1.73 20.16 27.90
CA ILE A 140 3.11 20.58 27.62
C ILE A 140 3.36 21.99 28.16
N LEU A 141 2.42 22.93 27.95
CA LEU A 141 2.53 24.28 28.50
C LEU A 141 2.50 24.29 30.03
N ALA A 142 1.63 23.49 30.65
CA ALA A 142 1.57 23.36 32.11
C ALA A 142 2.88 22.80 32.67
N ARG A 143 3.57 21.90 31.94
CA ARG A 143 4.89 21.40 32.32
C ARG A 143 6.01 22.44 32.12
N LEU A 144 5.93 23.22 31.04
CA LEU A 144 6.90 24.28 30.73
C LEU A 144 6.78 25.49 31.66
N GLY A 145 5.59 25.80 32.16
CA GLY A 145 5.33 26.96 33.02
C GLY A 145 6.25 27.00 34.26
N PRO A 146 6.25 25.95 35.11
CA PRO A 146 7.16 25.85 36.25
C PRO A 146 8.62 25.90 35.84
N MET A 147 9.03 25.23 34.75
CA MET A 147 10.42 25.22 34.28
C MET A 147 10.92 26.60 33.84
N ARG A 148 10.01 27.49 33.42
CA ARG A 148 10.31 28.90 33.07
C ARG A 148 10.25 29.84 34.27
N GLN A 149 9.53 29.47 35.33
CA GLN A 149 9.32 30.29 36.52
C GLN A 149 10.26 29.93 37.69
N SER A 150 10.71 28.67 37.79
CA SER A 150 11.49 28.15 38.91
C SER A 150 12.96 28.59 38.93
N SER A 151 13.38 29.40 37.95
CA SER A 151 14.77 29.81 37.84
C SER A 151 14.81 31.19 37.23
N ALA A 152 15.15 32.17 38.06
CA ALA A 152 15.91 33.30 37.55
C ALA A 152 17.07 32.70 36.74
N GLU A 153 17.07 32.94 35.43
CA GLU A 153 18.18 32.61 34.53
C GLU A 153 18.34 31.13 34.10
N VAL A 154 17.26 30.35 33.94
CA VAL A 154 17.32 29.22 32.96
C VAL A 154 17.02 29.82 31.60
N GLU A 155 18.03 30.51 31.06
CA GLU A 155 18.08 30.84 29.65
C GLU A 155 18.08 29.51 28.88
N VAL A 156 17.20 29.37 27.89
CA VAL A 156 17.16 28.17 27.04
C VAL A 156 18.48 28.13 26.28
N VAL A 157 19.46 27.39 26.81
CA VAL A 157 20.77 27.26 26.19
C VAL A 157 20.58 26.43 24.92
N THR A 158 20.73 27.08 23.78
CA THR A 158 20.79 26.39 22.50
C THR A 158 22.07 25.54 22.44
N PRO A 159 22.06 24.41 21.70
CA PRO A 159 23.26 23.59 21.52
C PRO A 159 24.45 24.43 21.04
N ASP A 160 24.22 25.37 20.12
CA ASP A 160 25.27 26.28 19.61
C ASP A 160 25.91 27.13 20.70
N ARG A 161 25.10 27.64 21.66
CA ARG A 161 25.61 28.43 22.77
C ARG A 161 26.38 27.58 23.77
N GLN A 162 25.92 26.36 24.02
CA GLN A 162 26.64 25.40 24.84
C GLN A 162 28.02 25.08 24.24
N GLU A 163 28.07 24.79 22.95
CA GLU A 163 29.32 24.53 22.23
C GLU A 163 30.28 25.74 22.20
N ALA A 164 29.74 26.96 22.16
CA ALA A 164 30.55 28.17 22.25
C ALA A 164 31.21 28.29 23.65
N VAL A 165 30.42 28.13 24.71
CA VAL A 165 30.90 28.18 26.10
C VAL A 165 31.92 27.07 26.36
N ASP A 166 31.67 25.85 25.88
CA ASP A 166 32.59 24.72 26.05
C ASP A 166 33.94 24.98 25.35
N ARG A 167 33.92 25.58 24.15
CA ARG A 167 35.14 25.97 23.44
C ARG A 167 35.92 27.07 24.17
N GLU A 168 35.23 28.06 24.69
CA GLU A 168 35.86 29.13 25.48
C GLU A 168 36.47 28.56 26.76
N TRP A 169 35.73 27.73 27.49
CA TRP A 169 36.21 27.07 28.69
C TRP A 169 37.45 26.22 28.41
N GLU A 170 37.44 25.41 27.35
CA GLU A 170 38.58 24.60 26.96
C GLU A 170 39.82 25.45 26.65
N THR A 171 39.61 26.59 25.99
CA THR A 171 40.68 27.54 25.64
C THR A 171 41.29 28.15 26.90
N TRP A 172 40.46 28.66 27.82
CA TRP A 172 40.93 29.24 29.08
C TRP A 172 41.58 28.20 29.99
N ARG A 173 41.05 26.99 30.04
CA ARG A 173 41.64 25.86 30.77
C ARG A 173 43.04 25.52 30.27
N LYS A 174 43.22 25.45 28.95
CA LYS A 174 44.55 25.24 28.33
C LYS A 174 45.51 26.36 28.70
N HIS A 175 45.08 27.61 28.64
CA HIS A 175 45.91 28.76 29.04
C HIS A 175 46.30 28.71 30.52
N ALA A 176 45.34 28.44 31.42
CA ALA A 176 45.60 28.31 32.84
C ALA A 176 46.62 27.19 33.13
N ASN A 177 46.45 26.02 32.53
CA ASN A 177 47.39 24.89 32.68
C ASN A 177 48.79 25.24 32.16
N LYS A 178 48.89 25.90 31.01
CA LYS A 178 50.18 26.28 30.43
C LYS A 178 50.89 27.34 31.27
N ARG A 179 50.15 28.34 31.78
CA ARG A 179 50.68 29.36 32.69
C ARG A 179 51.12 28.74 34.01
N LYS A 180 50.32 27.85 34.61
CA LYS A 180 50.70 27.11 35.81
C LYS A 180 52.00 26.32 35.61
N LYS A 181 52.13 25.61 34.48
CA LYS A 181 53.35 24.87 34.14
C LYS A 181 54.57 25.79 34.02
N ILE A 182 54.46 26.89 33.27
CA ILE A 182 55.56 27.86 33.12
C ILE A 182 55.96 28.46 34.47
N CYS A 183 54.98 28.85 35.28
CA CYS A 183 55.21 29.42 36.60
C CYS A 183 55.95 28.41 37.50
N ARG A 184 55.51 27.16 37.54
CA ARG A 184 56.15 26.07 38.29
C ARG A 184 57.58 25.80 37.80
N GLU A 185 57.79 25.73 36.48
CA GLU A 185 59.13 25.52 35.91
C GLU A 185 60.09 26.67 36.23
N MET A 186 59.63 27.91 36.11
CA MET A 186 60.43 29.09 36.47
C MET A 186 60.70 29.12 37.97
N TRP A 187 59.70 28.80 38.79
CA TRP A 187 59.84 28.72 40.24
C TRP A 187 60.94 27.75 40.66
N TYR A 188 60.93 26.54 40.11
CA TYR A 188 61.95 25.55 40.44
C TYR A 188 63.36 26.00 40.05
N LYS A 189 63.52 26.67 38.90
CA LYS A 189 64.81 27.22 38.46
C LYS A 189 65.30 28.35 39.36
N CYS A 190 64.42 29.28 39.73
CA CYS A 190 64.76 30.40 40.61
C CYS A 190 65.06 29.95 42.04
N THR A 191 64.52 28.81 42.47
CA THR A 191 64.67 28.25 43.82
C THR A 191 65.63 27.06 43.87
N GLU A 192 66.48 26.87 42.85
CA GLU A 192 67.61 25.93 42.91
C GLU A 192 68.62 26.34 43.99
N VAL A 193 68.79 27.65 44.20
CA VAL A 193 69.59 28.24 45.28
C VAL A 193 68.70 29.23 46.03
N LEU A 194 68.49 29.01 47.32
CA LEU A 194 67.69 29.91 48.15
C LEU A 194 68.56 31.03 48.74
N PRO A 195 68.02 32.26 48.86
CA PRO A 195 68.69 33.36 49.57
C PRO A 195 68.99 33.01 51.04
N GLU A 196 70.05 33.60 51.61
CA GLU A 196 70.38 33.43 53.02
C GLU A 196 69.24 33.92 53.93
N GLY A 197 68.80 33.06 54.86
CA GLY A 197 67.70 33.35 55.78
C GLY A 197 66.34 32.75 55.40
N ILE A 198 66.21 32.11 54.22
CA ILE A 198 65.00 31.39 53.79
C ILE A 198 65.23 29.87 53.87
N ASN A 199 64.37 29.15 54.59
CA ASN A 199 64.61 27.74 54.91
C ASN A 199 64.03 26.76 53.88
N ASN A 200 62.94 27.12 53.21
CA ASN A 200 62.33 26.27 52.18
C ASN A 200 61.66 27.10 51.06
N ARG A 201 61.25 26.40 49.99
CA ARG A 201 60.65 27.03 48.80
C ARG A 201 59.24 27.56 49.09
N ASP A 202 58.49 26.92 49.97
CA ASP A 202 57.09 27.29 50.24
C ASP A 202 57.02 28.61 51.04
N GLU A 203 57.94 28.83 51.97
CA GLU A 203 58.12 30.08 52.71
C GLU A 203 58.46 31.24 51.76
N MET A 204 59.28 30.98 50.73
CA MET A 204 59.57 31.97 49.70
C MET A 204 58.34 32.26 48.82
N TRP A 205 57.54 31.23 48.49
CA TRP A 205 56.33 31.36 47.68
C TRP A 205 55.28 32.24 48.38
N GLU A 206 55.05 32.00 49.67
CA GLU A 206 54.18 32.81 50.51
C GLU A 206 54.71 34.23 50.71
N SER A 207 56.04 34.41 50.91
CA SER A 207 56.64 35.74 51.09
C SER A 207 56.45 36.66 49.88
N LEU A 208 56.32 36.08 48.68
CA LEU A 208 56.06 36.80 47.43
C LEU A 208 54.57 37.06 47.20
N GLY A 209 53.71 36.64 48.14
CA GLY A 209 52.25 36.77 48.06
C GLY A 209 51.62 35.87 46.99
N LEU A 210 52.25 34.75 46.67
CA LEU A 210 51.72 33.79 45.69
C LEU A 210 50.82 32.77 46.40
N GLU A 211 49.64 32.54 45.82
CA GLU A 211 48.61 31.66 46.37
C GLU A 211 48.39 30.42 45.49
N GLY A 212 47.95 29.32 46.11
CA GLY A 212 47.64 28.05 45.45
C GLY A 212 48.77 27.03 45.49
N GLU A 213 48.42 25.76 45.28
CA GLU A 213 49.40 24.66 45.29
C GLU A 213 50.30 24.71 44.06
N LEU A 214 51.62 24.67 44.31
CA LEU A 214 52.67 24.62 43.30
C LEU A 214 52.40 23.54 42.26
#